data_AF-A0A811PET9-F1
#
_entry.id   AF-A0A811PET9-F1
#
_cell.length_a   1.000
_cell.length_b   1.000
_cell.length_c   1.000
_cell.angle_alpha   90.00
_cell.angle_beta   90.00
_cell.angle_gamma   90.00
#
_symmetry.space_group_name_H-M   'P 1'
#
loop_
_entity.id
_entity.type
_entity.pdbx_description
1 polymer ?
#
loop_
_entity_poly.entity_id
_entity_poly.type
_entity_poly.pdbx_seq_one_letter_code
_entity_poly.pdbx_strand_id
1 'polypeptide(L)'
;MADKADWCDANVRYFIDICKGEIEAGNRPLGFFNRTGWKNVISKYEEKTGQKLTKKQLKNKWDNMKKEYTWFMELKNSATGLGWNEAKRTVECSKEWWDEHLARCNNPEKGIKCNHVRFRKTRAEAP
;
A
#
# COMPACT_ATOMS: atom_id res chain seq x y z
N MET A 1 25.12 -5.09 7.67
CA MET A 1 24.13 -4.12 8.18
C MET A 1 23.13 -3.87 7.07
N ALA A 2 21.84 -3.84 7.37
CA ALA A 2 20.82 -3.51 6.37
C ALA A 2 20.52 -2.01 6.42
N ASP A 3 20.33 -1.41 5.25
CA ASP A 3 20.02 0.01 5.16
C ASP A 3 18.63 0.31 5.71
N LYS A 4 18.44 1.56 6.14
CA LYS A 4 17.10 2.10 6.39
C LYS A 4 16.39 2.20 5.05
N ALA A 5 15.22 1.57 4.94
CA ALA A 5 14.47 1.56 3.70
C ALA A 5 13.90 2.95 3.36
N ASP A 6 14.25 3.45 2.19
CA ASP A 6 13.57 4.57 1.53
C ASP A 6 12.49 4.05 0.59
N TRP A 7 11.23 4.30 0.95
CA TRP A 7 10.06 3.87 0.20
C TRP A 7 9.39 5.04 -0.55
N CYS A 8 10.19 5.87 -1.22
CA CYS A 8 9.66 6.87 -2.15
C CYS A 8 8.91 6.21 -3.33
N ASP A 9 8.06 6.98 -4.03
CA ASP A 9 7.22 6.48 -5.13
C ASP A 9 8.03 5.72 -6.20
N ALA A 10 9.25 6.18 -6.52
CA ALA A 10 10.13 5.51 -7.47
C ALA A 10 10.60 4.13 -6.98
N ASN A 11 11.07 4.03 -5.73
CA ASN A 11 11.53 2.77 -5.14
C ASN A 11 10.38 1.78 -4.95
N VAL A 12 9.19 2.27 -4.60
CA VAL A 12 7.97 1.44 -4.56
C VAL A 12 7.63 0.91 -5.95
N ARG A 13 7.74 1.74 -6.99
CA ARG A 13 7.49 1.31 -8.37
C ARG A 13 8.45 0.20 -8.80
N TYR A 14 9.75 0.39 -8.59
CA TYR A 14 10.74 -0.64 -8.87
C TYR A 14 10.47 -1.94 -8.12
N PHE A 15 10.12 -1.85 -6.83
CA PHE A 15 9.78 -3.03 -6.04
C PHE A 15 8.59 -3.79 -6.62
N ILE A 16 7.52 -3.09 -7.03
CA ILE A 16 6.34 -3.69 -7.65
C ILE A 16 6.71 -4.36 -8.97
N ASP A 17 7.47 -3.70 -9.83
CA ASP A 17 7.88 -4.24 -11.14
C ASP A 17 8.74 -5.49 -10.98
N ILE A 18 9.66 -5.51 -10.02
CA ILE A 18 10.47 -6.69 -9.68
C ILE A 18 9.59 -7.83 -9.18
N CYS A 19 8.69 -7.55 -8.23
CA CYS A 19 7.76 -8.54 -7.71
C CYS A 19 6.86 -9.12 -8.81
N LYS A 20 6.39 -8.29 -9.74
CA LYS A 20 5.60 -8.71 -10.90
C LYS A 20 6.39 -9.67 -11.79
N GLY A 21 7.63 -9.33 -12.15
CA GLY A 21 8.48 -10.20 -12.96
C GLY A 21 8.74 -11.56 -12.31
N GLU A 22 8.91 -11.63 -10.99
CA GLU A 22 9.06 -12.91 -10.29
C GLU A 22 7.77 -13.73 -10.20
N ILE A 23 6.60 -13.07 -10.18
CA ILE A 23 5.30 -13.75 -10.28
C ILE A 23 5.13 -14.34 -11.67
N GLU A 24 5.42 -13.58 -12.72
CA GLU A 24 5.37 -14.02 -14.12
C GLU A 24 6.35 -15.18 -14.40
N ALA A 25 7.51 -15.19 -13.71
CA ALA A 25 8.47 -16.28 -13.74
C ALA A 25 8.07 -17.52 -12.91
N GLY A 26 6.87 -17.54 -12.32
CA GLY A 26 6.37 -18.69 -11.56
C GLY A 26 6.98 -18.86 -10.17
N ASN A 27 7.72 -17.89 -9.65
CA ASN A 27 8.36 -17.99 -8.33
C ASN A 27 7.40 -17.76 -7.15
N ARG A 28 6.08 -17.77 -7.40
CA ARG A 28 5.02 -17.61 -6.40
C ARG A 28 3.93 -18.70 -6.47
N PRO A 29 4.27 -20.00 -6.49
CA PRO A 29 3.32 -21.08 -6.80
C PRO A 29 2.21 -21.25 -5.75
N LEU A 30 2.50 -20.96 -4.48
CA LEU A 30 1.56 -21.12 -3.35
C LEU A 30 1.05 -19.78 -2.82
N GLY A 31 1.05 -18.74 -3.66
CA GLY A 31 0.66 -17.39 -3.22
C GLY A 31 1.71 -16.68 -2.35
N PHE A 32 2.89 -17.25 -2.17
CA PHE A 32 4.05 -16.61 -1.56
C PHE A 32 5.30 -16.86 -2.40
N PHE A 33 6.23 -15.89 -2.39
CA PHE A 33 7.50 -16.07 -3.09
C PHE A 33 8.27 -17.24 -2.46
N ASN A 34 8.71 -18.17 -3.31
CA ASN A 34 9.58 -19.26 -2.90
C ASN A 34 10.98 -18.74 -2.55
N ARG A 35 11.92 -19.64 -2.20
CA ARG A 35 13.29 -19.24 -1.83
C ARG A 35 14.00 -18.49 -2.96
N THR A 36 13.85 -18.96 -4.20
CA THR A 36 14.44 -18.36 -5.40
C THR A 36 13.85 -16.97 -5.66
N GLY A 37 12.52 -16.83 -5.61
CA GLY A 37 11.83 -15.56 -5.77
C GLY A 37 12.31 -14.53 -4.76
N TRP A 38 12.41 -14.88 -3.47
CA TRP A 38 12.95 -13.92 -2.47
C TRP A 38 14.41 -13.55 -2.72
N LYS A 39 15.26 -14.51 -3.12
CA LYS A 39 16.66 -14.23 -3.46
C LYS A 39 16.74 -13.25 -4.63
N ASN A 40 15.94 -13.46 -5.67
CA ASN A 40 15.88 -12.61 -6.86
C ASN A 40 15.34 -11.23 -6.52
N VAL A 41 14.24 -11.13 -5.76
CA VAL A 41 13.66 -9.85 -5.34
C VAL A 41 14.69 -9.00 -4.58
N ILE A 42 15.43 -9.59 -3.64
CA ILE A 42 16.46 -8.87 -2.88
C ILE A 42 17.57 -8.38 -3.81
N SER A 43 18.11 -9.28 -4.64
CA SER A 43 19.25 -8.97 -5.52
C SER A 43 18.89 -7.90 -6.56
N LYS A 44 17.74 -8.06 -7.24
CA LYS A 44 17.26 -7.11 -8.25
C LYS A 44 16.89 -5.75 -7.64
N TYR A 45 16.36 -5.74 -6.42
CA TYR A 45 16.02 -4.49 -5.74
C TYR A 45 17.28 -3.72 -5.35
N GLU A 46 18.28 -4.41 -4.82
CA GLU A 46 19.59 -3.82 -4.52
C GLU A 46 20.27 -3.29 -5.80
N GLU A 47 20.29 -4.07 -6.89
CA GLU A 47 20.84 -3.63 -8.17
C GLU A 47 20.13 -2.38 -8.72
N LYS A 48 18.81 -2.30 -8.58
CA LYS A 48 18.02 -1.20 -9.14
C LYS A 48 18.06 0.07 -8.30
N THR A 49 18.16 -0.04 -6.98
CA THR A 49 18.02 1.09 -6.04
C THR A 49 19.29 1.42 -5.27
N GLY A 50 20.29 0.54 -5.29
CA GLY A 50 21.49 0.60 -4.45
C GLY A 50 21.25 0.25 -2.98
N GLN A 51 20.00 0.01 -2.54
CA GLN A 51 19.69 -0.21 -1.13
C GLN A 51 19.79 -1.68 -0.72
N LYS A 52 20.58 -1.97 0.32
CA LYS A 52 20.70 -3.33 0.88
C LYS A 52 19.62 -3.58 1.91
N LEU A 53 18.44 -4.00 1.43
CA LEU A 53 17.30 -4.34 2.28
C LEU A 53 17.23 -5.83 2.58
N THR A 54 16.89 -6.17 3.82
CA THR A 54 16.61 -7.55 4.21
C THR A 54 15.31 -8.06 3.60
N LYS A 55 15.23 -9.40 3.47
CA LYS A 55 13.96 -10.10 3.17
C LYS A 55 12.81 -9.62 4.06
N LYS A 56 13.06 -9.40 5.35
CA LYS A 56 12.03 -8.98 6.32
C LYS A 56 11.47 -7.60 5.97
N GLN A 57 12.33 -6.64 5.63
CA GLN A 57 11.91 -5.29 5.22
C GLN A 57 11.06 -5.32 3.95
N LEU A 58 11.53 -6.03 2.92
CA LEU A 58 10.80 -6.18 1.64
C LEU A 58 9.46 -6.90 1.83
N LYS A 59 9.44 -7.98 2.63
CA LYS A 59 8.22 -8.71 2.97
C LYS A 59 7.23 -7.84 3.73
N ASN A 60 7.68 -7.10 4.73
CA ASN A 60 6.82 -6.18 5.47
C ASN A 60 6.19 -5.13 4.55
N LYS A 61 6.98 -4.57 3.61
CA LYS A 61 6.44 -3.63 2.61
C LYS A 61 5.39 -4.29 1.73
N TRP A 62 5.67 -5.47 1.18
CA TRP A 62 4.72 -6.23 0.36
C TRP A 62 3.41 -6.54 1.11
N ASP A 63 3.51 -7.01 2.35
CA ASP A 63 2.35 -7.36 3.16
C ASP A 63 1.54 -6.12 3.55
N ASN A 64 2.19 -4.99 3.83
CA ASN A 64 1.51 -3.72 4.08
C ASN A 64 0.79 -3.20 2.83
N MET A 65 1.43 -3.22 1.65
CA MET A 65 0.80 -2.78 0.41
C MET A 65 -0.46 -3.59 0.08
N LYS A 66 -0.46 -4.91 0.30
CA LYS A 66 -1.66 -5.74 0.14
C LYS A 66 -2.78 -5.30 1.08
N LYS A 67 -2.46 -5.04 2.36
CA LYS A 67 -3.46 -4.57 3.35
C LYS A 67 -4.03 -3.21 2.95
N GLU A 68 -3.16 -2.27 2.56
CA GLU A 68 -3.58 -0.95 2.08
C GLU A 68 -4.49 -1.08 0.85
N TYR A 69 -4.18 -1.98 -0.08
CA TYR A 69 -5.05 -2.27 -1.22
C TYR A 69 -6.41 -2.86 -0.81
N THR A 70 -6.44 -3.78 0.17
CA THR A 70 -7.71 -4.30 0.71
C THR A 70 -8.56 -3.18 1.30
N TRP A 71 -8.01 -2.35 2.18
CA TRP A 71 -8.74 -1.21 2.75
C TRP A 71 -9.18 -0.21 1.69
N PHE A 72 -8.36 -0.02 0.66
CA PHE A 72 -8.73 0.83 -0.47
C PHE A 72 -9.94 0.27 -1.22
N MET A 73 -9.98 -1.04 -1.48
CA MET A 73 -11.11 -1.69 -2.15
C MET A 73 -12.38 -1.67 -1.29
N GLU A 74 -12.27 -1.86 0.03
CA GLU A 74 -13.38 -1.72 0.98
C GLU A 74 -13.97 -0.31 0.97
N LEU A 75 -13.10 0.71 1.00
CA LEU A 75 -13.49 2.11 0.84
C LEU A 75 -14.18 2.35 -0.51
N LYS A 76 -13.56 1.89 -1.60
CA LYS A 76 -14.07 2.08 -2.97
C LYS A 76 -15.48 1.48 -3.13
N ASN A 77 -15.71 0.28 -2.60
CA ASN A 77 -17.02 -0.36 -2.62
C ASN A 77 -18.06 0.38 -1.78
N SER A 78 -17.64 0.96 -0.64
CA SER A 78 -18.51 1.78 0.21
C SER A 78 -18.86 3.13 -0.42
N ALA A 79 -18.00 3.63 -1.29
CA ALA A 79 -18.12 4.89 -2.00
C ALA A 79 -18.77 4.75 -3.39
N THR A 80 -19.54 3.68 -3.64
CA THR A 80 -20.16 3.43 -4.95
C THR A 80 -21.04 4.62 -5.37
N GLY A 81 -20.75 5.20 -6.54
CA GLY A 81 -21.42 6.41 -7.05
C GLY A 81 -20.71 7.73 -6.73
N LEU A 82 -19.61 7.70 -5.98
CA LEU A 82 -18.78 8.87 -5.65
C LEU A 82 -17.58 8.95 -6.60
N GLY A 83 -17.19 10.18 -6.95
CA GLY A 83 -16.08 10.44 -7.87
C GLY A 83 -14.72 10.01 -7.30
N TRP A 84 -13.78 9.68 -8.17
CA TRP A 84 -12.37 9.46 -7.81
C TRP A 84 -11.53 10.67 -8.23
N ASN A 85 -10.80 11.28 -7.30
CA ASN A 85 -9.88 12.37 -7.61
C ASN A 85 -8.47 11.80 -7.89
N GLU A 86 -8.10 11.74 -9.17
CA GLU A 86 -6.80 11.23 -9.61
C GLU A 86 -5.62 12.05 -9.07
N ALA A 87 -5.75 13.38 -9.04
CA ALA A 87 -4.69 14.28 -8.58
C ALA A 87 -4.39 14.11 -7.08
N LYS A 88 -5.44 13.93 -6.27
CA LYS A 88 -5.31 13.72 -4.82
C LYS A 88 -5.11 12.25 -4.46
N ARG A 89 -5.30 11.33 -5.41
CA ARG A 89 -5.34 9.87 -5.18
C ARG A 89 -6.28 9.51 -4.02
N THR A 90 -7.48 10.08 -4.02
CA THR A 90 -8.51 9.85 -2.97
C THR A 90 -9.93 9.93 -3.54
N VAL A 91 -10.91 9.46 -2.79
CA VAL A 91 -12.33 9.57 -3.13
C VAL A 91 -12.76 11.04 -2.99
N GLU A 92 -13.35 11.59 -4.03
CA GLU A 92 -13.91 12.95 -4.04
C GLU A 92 -15.28 12.94 -3.36
N CYS A 93 -15.27 13.20 -2.05
CA CYS A 93 -16.47 13.24 -1.22
C CYS A 93 -16.50 14.51 -0.36
N SER A 94 -17.70 14.90 0.04
CA SER A 94 -17.91 15.95 1.03
C SER A 94 -17.30 15.58 2.38
N LYS A 95 -17.07 16.61 3.20
CA LYS A 95 -16.61 16.41 4.58
C LYS A 95 -17.64 15.61 5.37
N GLU A 96 -18.93 15.90 5.17
CA GLU A 96 -20.04 15.19 5.81
C GLU A 96 -20.01 13.70 5.51
N TRP A 97 -19.85 13.30 4.24
CA TRP A 97 -19.77 11.89 3.87
C TRP A 97 -18.60 11.17 4.57
N TRP A 98 -17.43 11.81 4.64
CA TRP A 98 -16.27 11.23 5.33
C TRP A 98 -16.51 11.08 6.84
N ASP A 99 -17.16 12.06 7.46
CA ASP A 99 -17.50 12.00 8.88
C ASP A 99 -18.54 10.89 9.17
N GLU A 100 -19.57 10.76 8.34
CA GLU A 100 -20.57 9.68 8.42
C GLU A 100 -19.97 8.29 8.17
N HIS A 101 -19.17 8.15 7.09
CA HIS A 101 -18.52 6.89 6.74
C HIS A 101 -17.57 6.41 7.84
N LEU A 102 -16.76 7.33 8.39
CA LEU A 102 -15.86 7.00 9.49
C LEU A 102 -16.63 6.73 10.79
N ALA A 103 -17.73 7.44 11.09
CA ALA A 103 -18.57 7.11 12.23
C ALA A 103 -19.17 5.69 12.13
N ARG A 104 -19.56 5.28 10.92
CA ARG A 104 -20.10 3.94 10.65
C ARG A 104 -19.03 2.83 10.71
N CYS A 105 -17.83 3.07 10.17
CA CYS A 105 -16.78 2.05 10.11
C CYS A 105 -15.81 2.06 11.30
N ASN A 106 -15.82 3.11 12.13
CA ASN A 106 -15.10 3.10 13.40
C ASN A 106 -15.82 2.22 14.42
N ASN A 107 -15.06 1.59 15.30
CA ASN A 107 -15.61 0.95 16.49
C ASN A 107 -15.21 1.80 17.72
N PRO A 108 -16.03 2.79 18.11
CA PRO A 108 -15.70 3.72 19.20
C PRO A 108 -15.61 3.02 20.55
N GLU A 109 -16.40 1.96 20.79
CA GLU A 109 -16.38 1.19 22.05
C GLU A 109 -15.04 0.52 22.30
N LYS A 110 -14.32 0.16 21.23
CA LYS A 110 -13.00 -0.47 21.30
C LYS A 110 -11.84 0.53 21.09
N GLY A 111 -12.14 1.81 20.85
CA GLY A 111 -11.14 2.82 20.52
C GLY A 111 -10.39 2.57 19.20
N ILE A 112 -10.91 1.69 18.32
CA ILE A 112 -10.24 1.30 17.09
C ILE A 112 -10.68 2.23 15.96
N LYS A 113 -9.72 3.00 15.43
CA LYS A 113 -9.92 3.83 14.24
C LYS A 113 -9.92 2.97 12.97
N CYS A 114 -10.88 3.23 12.10
CA CYS A 114 -11.05 2.64 10.79
C CYS A 114 -9.87 3.00 9.87
N ASN A 115 -9.29 2.01 9.18
CA ASN A 115 -8.12 2.24 8.32
C ASN A 115 -8.42 3.13 7.11
N HIS A 116 -9.70 3.31 6.77
CA HIS A 116 -10.13 4.25 5.72
C HIS A 116 -9.70 5.70 6.00
N VAL A 117 -9.47 6.07 7.26
CA VAL A 117 -8.98 7.41 7.64
C VAL A 117 -7.66 7.76 6.94
N ARG A 118 -6.84 6.77 6.58
CA ARG A 118 -5.56 6.96 5.87
C ARG A 118 -5.76 7.52 4.45
N PHE A 119 -6.92 7.27 3.85
CA PHE A 119 -7.26 7.77 2.52
C PHE A 119 -7.96 9.13 2.57
N ARG A 120 -8.46 9.55 3.73
CA ARG A 120 -8.96 10.91 3.95
C ARG A 120 -7.78 11.87 3.99
N LYS A 121 -7.31 12.29 2.82
CA LYS A 121 -6.31 13.35 2.72
C LYS A 121 -7.03 14.67 2.98
N THR A 122 -6.97 15.15 4.22
CA THR A 122 -7.33 16.53 4.53
C THR A 122 -6.40 17.44 3.73
N ARG A 123 -7.00 18.34 2.96
CA ARG A 123 -6.31 19.46 2.34
C ARG A 123 -5.62 20.21 3.48
N ALA A 124 -4.30 20.25 3.51
CA ALA A 124 -3.64 21.46 3.96
C ALA A 124 -3.96 22.47 2.86
N GLU A 125 -5.02 23.23 3.07
CA GLU A 125 -5.08 24.55 2.47
C GLU A 125 -3.96 25.35 3.12
N ALA A 126 -2.98 25.73 2.32
CA ALA A 126 -2.03 26.75 2.70
C ALA A 126 -1.49 27.42 1.43
N PRO A 127 -1.38 28.76 1.41
CA PRO A 127 -2.29 29.78 1.95
C PRO A 127 -3.31 30.28 0.91
#